data_AF-A0A8K0UCB4-F1
#
_entry.id   AF-A0A8K0UCB4-F1
#
_cell.length_a   1.000
_cell.length_b   1.000
_cell.length_c   1.000
_cell.angle_alpha   90.00
_cell.angle_beta   90.00
_cell.angle_gamma   90.00
#
_symmetry.space_group_name_H-M   'P 1'
#
loop_
_entity.id
_entity.type
_entity.pdbx_description
1 polymer ?
#
loop_
_entity_poly.entity_id
_entity_poly.type
_entity_poly.pdbx_seq_one_letter_code
_entity_poly.pdbx_strand_id
1 'polypeptide(L)'
;MAQNAPLHPEDPHGTDNSPAVIARKRHASELLEALGQKHAKTNGGKVATKNPIKTYTQAARWAARAHDPFLNLTMVFRVGVTVEGESIDEDPEVKAMSTELRNRHYTVYKKILAATPTLRGLLDSNEFCEDPEGMAHLTNMMSSAYIGARSDDTASIRNAGIAWITPERLTPINPPIDTGSNTSKALRGFKHPLTAKLLCPHRFSADYDADPDNTRRLLDEQRIKATHKLLPAFLYDRPYNPNDIRDGLLKGYLVLRVYRSIFTGPATAMEQGPAHKLGPPCNAKKNHFYAATPHTVAYAAFQARYMLTSFDSWAVIDNFGFDSEAFYLKLVNMFESDPDGEWAKSLSRTIISIQLVRRGRGQC
;
A
#
# COMPACT_ATOMS: atom_id res chain seq x y z
N MET A 1 -32.32 49.27 -53.56
CA MET A 1 -32.95 48.20 -52.76
C MET A 1 -32.03 46.98 -52.76
N ALA A 2 -31.31 46.77 -51.67
CA ALA A 2 -30.85 45.47 -51.17
C ALA A 2 -30.17 45.77 -49.82
N GLN A 3 -30.92 45.63 -48.74
CA GLN A 3 -30.43 45.84 -47.37
C GLN A 3 -29.52 44.66 -47.00
N ASN A 4 -28.35 44.98 -46.46
CA ASN A 4 -27.45 44.03 -45.81
C ASN A 4 -28.17 43.37 -44.63
N ALA A 5 -28.27 42.04 -44.66
CA ALA A 5 -28.67 41.25 -43.50
C ALA A 5 -27.56 41.28 -42.43
N PRO A 6 -27.87 41.38 -41.13
CA PRO A 6 -26.85 41.30 -40.09
C PRO A 6 -26.42 39.83 -39.91
N LEU A 7 -25.11 39.61 -39.94
CA LEU A 7 -24.49 38.40 -39.40
C LEU A 7 -24.80 38.33 -37.90
N HIS A 8 -25.57 37.34 -37.48
CA HIS A 8 -25.70 36.98 -36.08
C HIS A 8 -24.31 36.55 -35.55
N PRO A 9 -23.91 37.00 -34.35
CA PRO A 9 -22.73 36.43 -33.68
C PRO A 9 -23.04 34.98 -33.33
N GLU A 10 -22.18 34.06 -33.73
CA GLU A 10 -22.21 32.70 -33.18
C GLU A 10 -21.95 32.78 -31.67
N ASP A 11 -22.86 32.20 -30.91
CA ASP A 11 -22.82 32.08 -29.46
C ASP A 11 -21.69 31.09 -29.09
N PRO A 12 -20.61 31.49 -28.38
CA PRO A 12 -19.48 30.60 -28.09
C PRO A 12 -19.77 29.61 -26.93
N HIS A 13 -21.03 29.52 -26.48
CA HIS A 13 -21.45 28.70 -25.34
C HIS A 13 -22.52 27.67 -25.72
N GLY A 14 -22.29 26.90 -26.79
CA GLY A 14 -23.03 25.66 -27.01
C GLY A 14 -22.80 24.70 -25.84
N THR A 15 -23.82 24.48 -25.00
CA THR A 15 -23.75 23.44 -23.97
C THR A 15 -23.68 22.07 -24.63
N ASP A 16 -22.50 21.44 -24.61
CA ASP A 16 -22.31 20.08 -25.12
C ASP A 16 -23.17 19.11 -24.28
N ASN A 17 -24.31 18.73 -24.85
CA ASN A 17 -25.27 17.81 -24.25
C ASN A 17 -25.09 16.38 -24.78
N SER A 18 -23.87 16.00 -25.17
CA SER A 18 -23.60 14.61 -25.55
C SER A 18 -23.96 13.64 -24.40
N PRO A 19 -24.41 12.40 -24.71
CA PRO A 19 -24.76 11.41 -23.69
C PRO A 19 -23.64 11.15 -22.67
N ALA A 20 -22.38 11.29 -23.09
CA ALA A 20 -21.22 11.15 -22.23
C ALA A 20 -21.09 12.29 -21.22
N VAL A 21 -21.33 13.54 -21.63
CA VAL A 21 -21.31 14.70 -20.73
C VAL A 21 -22.45 14.61 -19.72
N ILE A 22 -23.67 14.30 -20.17
CA ILE A 22 -24.84 14.13 -19.29
C ILE A 22 -24.57 13.04 -18.23
N ALA A 23 -23.98 11.91 -18.63
CA ALA A 23 -23.64 10.83 -17.70
C ALA A 23 -22.60 11.25 -16.65
N ARG A 24 -21.60 12.06 -17.03
CA ARG A 24 -20.60 12.61 -16.09
C ARG A 24 -21.24 13.56 -15.09
N LYS A 25 -22.07 14.50 -15.56
CA LYS A 25 -22.80 15.44 -14.70
C LYS A 25 -23.68 14.74 -13.68
N ARG A 26 -24.43 13.72 -14.13
CA ARG A 26 -25.27 12.90 -13.23
C ARG A 26 -24.42 12.20 -12.16
N HIS A 27 -23.30 11.59 -12.56
CA HIS A 27 -22.40 10.91 -11.63
C HIS A 27 -21.75 11.86 -10.62
N ALA A 28 -21.39 13.07 -11.04
CA ALA A 28 -20.88 14.12 -10.15
C ALA A 28 -21.93 14.52 -9.10
N SER A 29 -23.17 14.76 -9.53
CA SER A 29 -24.27 15.11 -8.63
C SER A 29 -24.58 13.98 -7.63
N GLU A 30 -24.67 12.72 -8.08
CA GLU A 30 -24.88 11.56 -7.21
C GLU A 30 -23.74 11.40 -6.17
N LEU A 31 -22.50 11.69 -6.57
CA LEU A 31 -21.35 11.64 -5.65
C LEU A 31 -21.41 12.77 -4.62
N LEU A 32 -21.68 14.00 -5.03
CA LEU A 32 -21.80 15.15 -4.12
C LEU A 32 -22.92 14.95 -3.10
N GLU A 33 -24.06 14.41 -3.54
CA GLU A 33 -25.15 14.04 -2.63
C GLU A 33 -24.70 12.98 -1.62
N ALA A 34 -24.03 11.92 -2.09
CA ALA A 34 -23.50 10.87 -1.21
C ALA A 34 -22.43 11.39 -0.23
N LEU A 35 -21.63 12.38 -0.62
CA LEU A 35 -20.63 13.04 0.23
C LEU A 35 -21.28 13.92 1.31
N GLY A 36 -22.38 14.61 0.96
CA GLY A 36 -23.12 15.49 1.88
C GLY A 36 -23.94 14.76 2.95
N GLN A 37 -24.34 13.50 2.71
CA GLN A 37 -25.07 12.68 3.68
C GLN A 37 -24.16 12.16 4.80
N LYS A 38 -23.92 12.98 5.84
CA LYS A 38 -23.29 12.54 7.10
C LYS A 38 -24.13 11.44 7.76
N HIS A 39 -23.55 10.23 7.91
CA HIS A 39 -24.04 9.16 8.80
C HIS A 39 -25.58 8.97 8.85
N ALA A 40 -26.22 8.70 7.73
CA ALA A 40 -27.56 8.10 7.79
C ALA A 40 -27.42 6.68 8.37
N LYS A 41 -27.79 6.49 9.64
CA LYS A 41 -28.01 5.16 10.22
C LYS A 41 -28.97 4.42 9.28
N THR A 42 -28.51 3.33 8.68
CA THR A 42 -29.39 2.42 7.93
C THR A 42 -30.32 1.74 8.93
N ASN A 43 -31.48 2.36 9.18
CA ASN A 43 -32.65 1.62 9.62
C ASN A 43 -33.03 0.65 8.51
N GLY A 44 -33.26 -0.61 8.88
CA GLY A 44 -33.44 -1.73 7.96
C GLY A 44 -34.41 -1.41 6.82
N GLY A 45 -33.92 -1.48 5.59
CA GLY A 45 -34.75 -1.28 4.40
C GLY A 45 -33.93 -1.21 3.12
N LYS A 46 -33.97 -2.32 2.36
CA LYS A 46 -33.58 -2.51 0.94
C LYS A 46 -32.18 -2.05 0.49
N VAL A 47 -31.44 -3.03 -0.06
CA VAL A 47 -30.10 -2.94 -0.64
C VAL A 47 -29.89 -1.65 -1.43
N ALA A 48 -28.96 -0.82 -0.94
CA ALA A 48 -28.55 0.43 -1.57
C ALA A 48 -28.09 0.22 -3.02
N THR A 49 -28.55 1.12 -3.89
CA THR A 49 -27.91 1.48 -5.16
C THR A 49 -26.38 1.54 -4.99
N LYS A 50 -25.61 1.11 -6.01
CA LYS A 50 -24.13 1.08 -5.99
C LYS A 50 -23.59 2.34 -5.30
N ASN A 51 -23.03 2.21 -4.11
CA ASN A 51 -22.46 3.35 -3.38
C ASN A 51 -21.37 4.00 -4.25
N PRO A 52 -21.58 5.23 -4.79
CA PRO A 52 -20.67 5.86 -5.75
C PRO A 52 -19.28 6.13 -5.13
N ILE A 53 -19.21 6.23 -3.80
CA ILE A 53 -17.99 6.44 -3.02
C ILE A 53 -17.09 5.20 -2.99
N LYS A 54 -17.68 4.00 -3.10
CA LYS A 54 -16.96 2.73 -2.88
C LYS A 54 -15.80 2.54 -3.86
N THR A 55 -15.96 2.98 -5.10
CA THR A 55 -14.91 2.85 -6.12
C THR A 55 -13.68 3.68 -5.75
N TYR A 56 -13.87 4.93 -5.31
CA TYR A 56 -12.77 5.83 -4.92
C TYR A 56 -12.06 5.36 -3.66
N THR A 57 -12.81 4.96 -2.63
CA THR A 57 -12.22 4.40 -1.41
C THR A 57 -11.45 3.11 -1.70
N GLN A 58 -11.94 2.25 -2.60
CA GLN A 58 -11.24 1.03 -3.00
C GLN A 58 -9.94 1.35 -3.76
N ALA A 59 -9.93 2.34 -4.66
CA ALA A 59 -8.73 2.79 -5.36
C ALA A 59 -7.69 3.38 -4.40
N ALA A 60 -8.11 4.21 -3.44
CA ALA A 60 -7.23 4.74 -2.39
C ALA A 60 -6.64 3.61 -1.52
N ARG A 61 -7.48 2.65 -1.10
CA ARG A 61 -7.04 1.45 -0.36
C ARG A 61 -6.04 0.61 -1.14
N TRP A 62 -6.14 0.58 -2.47
CA TRP A 62 -5.19 -0.12 -3.32
C TRP A 62 -3.88 0.65 -3.46
N ALA A 63 -3.94 1.97 -3.63
CA ALA A 63 -2.76 2.82 -3.71
C ALA A 63 -1.86 2.68 -2.47
N ALA A 64 -2.46 2.57 -1.27
CA ALA A 64 -1.70 2.33 -0.04
C ALA A 64 -0.93 1.00 -0.08
N ARG A 65 -1.49 -0.06 -0.67
CA ARG A 65 -0.88 -1.40 -0.70
C ARG A 65 0.11 -1.60 -1.84
N ALA A 66 -0.13 -0.94 -2.97
CA ALA A 66 0.53 -1.24 -4.24
C ALA A 66 1.38 -0.10 -4.79
N HIS A 67 1.27 1.11 -4.24
CA HIS A 67 1.97 2.29 -4.75
C HIS A 67 2.89 2.90 -3.70
N ASP A 68 2.44 3.64 -2.69
CA ASP A 68 3.40 4.24 -1.73
C ASP A 68 2.77 4.57 -0.36
N PRO A 69 2.77 3.63 0.60
CA PRO A 69 2.03 3.74 1.86
C PRO A 69 2.44 4.92 2.76
N PHE A 70 3.51 5.65 2.43
CA PHE A 70 4.05 6.76 3.22
C PHE A 70 3.61 8.15 2.74
N LEU A 71 3.05 8.26 1.52
CA LEU A 71 2.58 9.55 1.02
C LEU A 71 1.30 10.04 1.71
N ASN A 72 1.16 11.36 1.77
CA ASN A 72 -0.09 12.02 2.13
C ASN A 72 -1.00 12.06 0.89
N LEU A 73 -2.14 11.38 0.94
CA LEU A 73 -3.03 11.30 -0.23
C LEU A 73 -3.62 12.66 -0.62
N THR A 74 -3.84 13.57 0.32
CA THR A 74 -4.24 14.95 0.00
C THR A 74 -3.17 15.64 -0.83
N MET A 75 -1.90 15.47 -0.47
CA MET A 75 -0.78 15.99 -1.28
C MET A 75 -0.62 15.26 -2.62
N VAL A 76 -1.00 13.98 -2.72
CA VAL A 76 -1.01 13.26 -4.01
C VAL A 76 -1.93 13.96 -5.00
N PHE A 77 -3.14 14.35 -4.57
CA PHE A 77 -4.08 15.08 -5.42
C PHE A 77 -3.62 16.50 -5.71
N ARG A 78 -3.17 17.25 -4.69
CA ARG A 78 -2.68 18.62 -4.87
C ARG A 78 -1.51 18.71 -5.84
N VAL A 79 -0.50 17.85 -5.67
CA VAL A 79 0.63 17.75 -6.61
C VAL A 79 0.14 17.34 -8.00
N GLY A 80 -0.77 16.36 -8.09
CA GLY A 80 -1.35 15.90 -9.35
C GLY A 80 -1.93 17.03 -10.18
N VAL A 81 -2.88 17.78 -9.59
CA VAL A 81 -3.56 18.90 -10.25
C VAL A 81 -2.58 20.02 -10.59
N THR A 82 -1.68 20.37 -9.67
CA THR A 82 -0.70 21.45 -9.87
C THR A 82 0.28 21.14 -11.01
N VAL A 83 0.76 19.89 -11.10
CA VAL A 83 1.68 19.48 -12.17
C VAL A 83 0.97 19.45 -13.53
N GLU A 84 -0.26 18.96 -13.60
CA GLU A 84 -1.02 18.93 -14.86
C GLU A 84 -1.50 20.30 -15.32
N GLY A 85 -1.80 21.20 -14.39
CA GLY A 85 -2.15 22.60 -14.69
C GLY A 85 -0.94 23.50 -14.93
N GLU A 86 0.27 22.94 -14.97
CA GLU A 86 1.54 23.69 -15.15
C GLU A 86 1.72 24.85 -14.15
N SER A 87 1.13 24.73 -12.95
CA SER A 87 1.02 25.80 -11.95
C SER A 87 1.91 25.60 -10.72
N ILE A 88 3.00 24.83 -10.86
CA ILE A 88 3.94 24.54 -9.76
C ILE A 88 4.46 25.82 -9.09
N ASP A 89 4.70 26.88 -9.86
CA ASP A 89 5.21 28.14 -9.33
C ASP A 89 4.19 28.92 -8.48
N GLU A 90 2.90 28.62 -8.63
CA GLU A 90 1.77 29.26 -7.94
C GLU A 90 1.41 28.56 -6.63
N ASP A 91 1.89 27.34 -6.41
CA ASP A 91 1.66 26.57 -5.19
C ASP A 91 2.94 26.48 -4.34
N PRO A 92 3.07 27.30 -3.27
CA PRO A 92 4.29 27.35 -2.46
C PRO A 92 4.67 26.00 -1.82
N GLU A 93 3.68 25.16 -1.48
CA GLU A 93 3.93 23.87 -0.83
C GLU A 93 4.44 22.85 -1.83
N VAL A 94 3.86 22.80 -3.04
CA VAL A 94 4.33 21.94 -4.13
C VAL A 94 5.69 22.41 -4.68
N LYS A 95 5.91 23.73 -4.73
CA LYS A 95 7.19 24.34 -5.14
C LYS A 95 8.32 24.04 -4.16
N ALA A 96 8.07 24.13 -2.86
CA ALA A 96 9.06 23.83 -1.83
C ALA A 96 9.40 22.33 -1.73
N MET A 97 8.54 21.45 -2.25
CA MET A 97 8.76 20.01 -2.26
C MET A 97 9.95 19.62 -3.13
N SER A 98 10.75 18.66 -2.67
CA SER A 98 11.83 18.09 -3.49
C SER A 98 11.28 17.45 -4.76
N THR A 99 12.04 17.51 -5.86
CA THR A 99 11.65 16.90 -7.14
C THR A 99 11.35 15.41 -7.00
N GLU A 100 12.13 14.69 -6.18
CA GLU A 100 11.91 13.27 -5.91
C GLU A 100 10.56 13.01 -5.24
N LEU A 101 10.25 13.75 -4.16
CA LEU A 101 8.98 13.59 -3.44
C LEU A 101 7.79 14.03 -4.31
N ARG A 102 7.94 15.09 -5.10
CA ARG A 102 6.92 15.55 -6.05
C ARG A 102 6.64 14.50 -7.12
N ASN A 103 7.69 13.88 -7.67
CA ASN A 103 7.55 12.80 -8.65
C ASN A 103 6.86 11.55 -8.08
N ARG A 104 7.13 11.20 -6.81
CA ARG A 104 6.43 10.12 -6.10
C ARG A 104 4.93 10.42 -6.00
N HIS A 105 4.55 11.60 -5.49
CA HIS A 105 3.15 12.03 -5.42
C HIS A 105 2.47 12.00 -6.79
N TYR A 106 3.10 12.58 -7.82
CA TYR A 106 2.56 12.61 -9.17
C TYR A 106 2.40 11.20 -9.78
N THR A 107 3.33 10.30 -9.49
CA THR A 107 3.25 8.91 -9.95
C THR A 107 2.07 8.17 -9.33
N VAL A 108 1.84 8.34 -8.02
CA VAL A 108 0.69 7.74 -7.35
C VAL A 108 -0.63 8.32 -7.87
N TYR A 109 -0.69 9.64 -8.09
CA TYR A 109 -1.84 10.32 -8.68
C TYR A 109 -2.23 9.71 -10.03
N LYS A 110 -1.27 9.61 -10.96
CA LYS A 110 -1.51 8.99 -12.28
C LYS A 110 -2.02 7.56 -12.17
N LYS A 111 -1.47 6.76 -11.25
CA LYS A 111 -1.90 5.36 -11.05
C LYS A 111 -3.33 5.28 -10.50
N ILE A 112 -3.72 6.17 -9.59
CA ILE A 112 -5.09 6.24 -9.07
C ILE A 112 -6.08 6.61 -10.18
N LEU A 113 -5.76 7.60 -11.01
CA LEU A 113 -6.60 8.00 -12.14
C LEU A 113 -6.73 6.90 -13.19
N ALA A 114 -5.63 6.22 -13.52
CA ALA A 114 -5.65 5.09 -14.46
C ALA A 114 -6.54 3.95 -13.95
N ALA A 115 -6.55 3.69 -12.64
CA ALA A 115 -7.43 2.70 -12.01
C ALA A 115 -8.88 3.17 -11.88
N THR A 116 -9.14 4.48 -11.95
CA THR A 116 -10.46 5.08 -11.73
C THR A 116 -10.77 6.17 -12.78
N PRO A 117 -11.04 5.81 -14.04
CA PRO A 117 -11.28 6.79 -15.11
C PRO A 117 -12.42 7.77 -14.82
N THR A 118 -13.42 7.37 -14.04
CA THR A 118 -14.51 8.26 -13.61
C THR A 118 -14.04 9.37 -12.69
N LEU A 119 -12.96 9.15 -11.91
CA LEU A 119 -12.35 10.19 -11.08
C LEU A 119 -11.73 11.28 -11.95
N ARG A 120 -11.06 10.89 -13.04
CA ARG A 120 -10.51 11.84 -14.01
C ARG A 120 -11.61 12.75 -14.56
N GLY A 121 -12.70 12.15 -15.04
CA GLY A 121 -13.84 12.92 -15.56
C GLY A 121 -14.50 13.84 -14.53
N LEU A 122 -14.40 13.53 -13.23
CA LEU A 122 -14.86 14.43 -12.17
C LEU A 122 -13.89 15.60 -11.95
N LEU A 123 -12.58 15.32 -11.87
CA LEU A 123 -11.56 16.36 -11.72
C LEU A 123 -11.52 17.32 -12.92
N ASP A 124 -11.92 16.86 -14.10
CA ASP A 124 -12.01 17.69 -15.31
C ASP A 124 -13.38 18.40 -15.44
N SER A 125 -14.34 18.19 -14.53
CA SER A 125 -15.69 18.78 -14.62
C SER A 125 -15.78 20.10 -13.84
N ASN A 126 -16.36 21.13 -14.46
CA ASN A 126 -16.57 22.44 -13.82
C ASN A 126 -17.40 22.32 -12.54
N GLU A 127 -18.40 21.42 -12.51
CA GLU A 127 -19.25 21.23 -11.32
C GLU A 127 -18.48 20.78 -10.07
N PHE A 128 -17.33 20.13 -10.24
CA PHE A 128 -16.50 19.67 -9.13
C PHE A 128 -15.31 20.62 -8.86
N CYS A 129 -14.75 21.24 -9.90
CA CYS A 129 -13.74 22.30 -9.76
C CYS A 129 -14.26 23.55 -9.04
N GLU A 130 -15.55 23.85 -9.19
CA GLU A 130 -16.22 25.00 -8.57
C GLU A 130 -16.80 24.70 -7.17
N ASP A 131 -16.65 23.46 -6.66
CA ASP A 131 -17.07 23.05 -5.31
C ASP A 131 -15.86 22.62 -4.42
N PRO A 132 -15.22 23.59 -3.74
CA PRO A 132 -14.11 23.31 -2.83
C PRO A 132 -14.46 22.34 -1.69
N GLU A 133 -15.71 22.34 -1.21
CA GLU A 133 -16.14 21.47 -0.12
C GLU A 133 -16.30 20.01 -0.59
N GLY A 134 -16.89 19.80 -1.76
CA GLY A 134 -16.99 18.49 -2.42
C GLY A 134 -15.62 17.86 -2.66
N MET A 135 -14.68 18.65 -3.19
CA MET A 135 -13.28 18.26 -3.39
C MET A 135 -12.60 17.85 -2.07
N ALA A 136 -12.76 18.68 -1.02
CA ALA A 136 -12.19 18.41 0.29
C ALA A 136 -12.78 17.13 0.91
N HIS A 137 -14.10 16.94 0.83
CA HIS A 137 -14.77 15.74 1.33
C HIS A 137 -14.32 14.47 0.63
N LEU A 138 -14.26 14.46 -0.71
CA LEU A 138 -13.78 13.32 -1.48
C LEU A 138 -12.33 12.98 -1.09
N THR A 139 -11.46 14.00 -1.05
CA THR A 139 -10.05 13.83 -0.73
C THR A 139 -9.86 13.29 0.70
N ASN A 140 -10.59 13.83 1.68
CA ASN A 140 -10.54 13.38 3.07
C ASN A 140 -11.01 11.93 3.24
N MET A 141 -12.07 11.53 2.53
CA MET A 141 -12.59 10.18 2.58
C MET A 141 -11.67 9.17 1.86
N MET A 142 -11.09 9.55 0.71
CA MET A 142 -10.05 8.74 0.08
C MET A 142 -8.81 8.62 0.98
N SER A 143 -8.37 9.71 1.62
CA SER A 143 -7.24 9.73 2.55
C SER A 143 -7.50 8.85 3.78
N SER A 144 -8.71 8.88 4.32
CA SER A 144 -9.14 7.99 5.40
C SER A 144 -9.12 6.53 4.98
N ALA A 145 -9.60 6.22 3.77
CA ALA A 145 -9.58 4.86 3.22
C ALA A 145 -8.14 4.37 2.97
N TYR A 146 -7.26 5.25 2.50
CA TYR A 146 -5.84 5.02 2.29
C TYR A 146 -5.13 4.61 3.58
N ILE A 147 -5.26 5.43 4.63
CA ILE A 147 -4.70 5.16 5.95
C ILE A 147 -5.32 3.89 6.53
N GLY A 148 -6.64 3.74 6.41
CA GLY A 148 -7.39 2.59 6.90
C GLY A 148 -6.91 1.27 6.30
N ALA A 149 -6.55 1.22 5.01
CA ALA A 149 -6.01 0.00 4.41
C ALA A 149 -4.74 -0.49 5.11
N ARG A 150 -3.82 0.42 5.44
CA ARG A 150 -2.60 0.10 6.16
C ARG A 150 -2.88 -0.41 7.57
N SER A 151 -3.76 0.28 8.30
CA SER A 151 -4.16 -0.09 9.65
C SER A 151 -4.84 -1.47 9.70
N ASP A 152 -5.74 -1.75 8.76
CA ASP A 152 -6.43 -3.04 8.67
C ASP A 152 -5.45 -4.20 8.42
N ASP A 153 -4.51 -4.02 7.48
CA ASP A 153 -3.50 -5.03 7.18
C ASP A 153 -2.57 -5.24 8.38
N THR A 154 -2.12 -4.16 9.02
CA THR A 154 -1.31 -4.21 10.24
C THR A 154 -2.02 -4.98 11.36
N ALA A 155 -3.29 -4.70 11.63
CA ALA A 155 -4.06 -5.39 12.65
C ALA A 155 -4.25 -6.87 12.31
N SER A 156 -4.59 -7.18 11.05
CA SER A 156 -4.75 -8.56 10.57
C SER A 156 -3.46 -9.38 10.73
N ILE A 157 -2.33 -8.82 10.29
CA ILE A 157 -1.02 -9.47 10.35
C ILE A 157 -0.52 -9.58 11.80
N ARG A 158 -0.72 -8.55 12.63
CA ARG A 158 -0.35 -8.59 14.05
C ARG A 158 -1.01 -9.76 14.79
N ASN A 159 -2.28 -10.02 14.49
CA ASN A 159 -3.09 -11.02 15.17
C ASN A 159 -2.88 -12.42 14.58
N ALA A 160 -2.96 -12.57 13.25
CA ALA A 160 -2.84 -13.87 12.59
C ALA A 160 -1.38 -14.30 12.36
N GLY A 161 -0.44 -13.36 12.31
CA GLY A 161 0.91 -13.59 11.85
C GLY A 161 1.80 -14.41 12.76
N ILE A 162 1.52 -14.38 14.06
CA ILE A 162 2.22 -15.20 15.05
C ILE A 162 1.97 -16.70 14.79
N ALA A 163 0.81 -17.09 14.25
CA ALA A 163 0.54 -18.50 13.92
C ALA A 163 1.47 -19.07 12.83
N TRP A 164 2.15 -18.21 12.07
CA TRP A 164 3.03 -18.60 10.98
C TRP A 164 4.39 -17.89 11.01
N ILE A 165 4.82 -17.47 12.19
CA ILE A 165 6.12 -16.80 12.41
C ILE A 165 7.29 -17.78 12.41
N THR A 166 7.08 -19.07 12.69
CA THR A 166 8.11 -20.12 12.70
C THR A 166 8.27 -20.76 11.32
N PRO A 167 9.47 -21.21 10.89
CA PRO A 167 9.66 -21.84 9.59
C PRO A 167 8.76 -23.06 9.38
N GLU A 168 8.65 -23.92 10.38
CA GLU A 168 7.82 -25.12 10.34
C GLU A 168 6.42 -24.85 10.92
N ARG A 169 5.43 -25.62 10.44
CA ARG A 169 4.06 -25.56 10.96
C ARG A 169 4.03 -26.13 12.37
N LEU A 170 3.25 -25.48 13.24
CA LEU A 170 2.98 -25.93 14.61
C LEU A 170 4.22 -26.02 15.51
N THR A 171 5.36 -25.44 15.13
CA THR A 171 6.50 -25.29 16.03
C THR A 171 6.09 -24.44 17.23
N PRO A 172 6.17 -24.94 18.47
CA PRO A 172 5.84 -24.15 19.65
C PRO A 172 6.77 -22.94 19.74
N ILE A 173 6.19 -21.77 20.04
CA ILE A 173 6.96 -20.56 20.30
C ILE A 173 7.28 -20.53 21.80
N ASN A 174 8.56 -20.43 22.14
CA ASN A 174 9.03 -20.34 23.52
C ASN A 174 9.94 -19.10 23.70
N PRO A 175 9.62 -18.19 24.65
CA PRO A 175 8.37 -18.11 25.40
C PRO A 175 7.16 -17.88 24.48
N PRO A 176 5.92 -18.21 24.89
CA PRO A 176 4.74 -17.90 24.06
C PRO A 176 4.60 -16.40 23.78
N ILE A 177 4.18 -16.04 22.56
CA ILE A 177 3.83 -14.67 22.20
C ILE A 177 2.32 -14.50 22.28
N ASP A 178 1.85 -13.54 23.07
CA ASP A 178 0.44 -13.21 23.15
C ASP A 178 -0.09 -12.58 21.83
N THR A 179 -1.28 -13.03 21.44
CA THR A 179 -1.97 -12.65 20.20
C THR A 179 -3.36 -12.09 20.45
N GLY A 180 -3.76 -11.88 21.70
CA GLY A 180 -5.06 -11.28 22.03
C GLY A 180 -5.22 -9.90 21.38
N SER A 181 -6.42 -9.56 20.92
CA SER A 181 -6.67 -8.32 20.16
C SER A 181 -6.35 -7.02 20.92
N ASN A 182 -6.30 -7.09 22.25
CA ASN A 182 -6.00 -5.98 23.17
C ASN A 182 -4.65 -6.16 23.90
N THR A 183 -3.79 -7.06 23.42
CA THR A 183 -2.52 -7.36 24.08
C THR A 183 -1.41 -6.49 23.52
N SER A 184 -0.62 -5.91 24.42
CA SER A 184 0.50 -5.05 24.03
C SER A 184 1.61 -5.85 23.37
N LYS A 185 2.25 -5.25 22.35
CA LYS A 185 3.46 -5.80 21.73
C LYS A 185 4.71 -5.58 22.57
N ALA A 186 4.63 -5.01 23.77
CA ALA A 186 5.77 -4.60 24.59
C ALA A 186 6.82 -5.69 24.87
N LEU A 187 6.46 -6.98 24.81
CA LEU A 187 7.36 -8.12 24.98
C LEU A 187 7.96 -8.66 23.67
N ARG A 188 7.49 -8.21 22.50
CA ARG A 188 8.06 -8.55 21.17
C ARG A 188 9.33 -7.71 20.92
N GLY A 189 9.73 -7.55 19.65
CA GLY A 189 10.92 -6.80 19.28
C GLY A 189 12.20 -7.50 19.74
N PHE A 190 13.15 -6.74 20.27
CA PHE A 190 14.42 -7.26 20.78
C PHE A 190 14.30 -7.94 22.15
N LYS A 191 13.14 -7.89 22.82
CA LYS A 191 12.94 -8.56 24.10
C LYS A 191 12.64 -10.04 23.96
N HIS A 192 12.00 -10.47 22.88
CA HIS A 192 11.63 -11.87 22.65
C HIS A 192 12.64 -12.57 21.71
N PRO A 193 13.18 -13.76 22.06
CA PRO A 193 14.21 -14.45 21.27
C PRO A 193 13.89 -14.63 19.78
N LEU A 194 12.68 -15.10 19.45
CA LEU A 194 12.28 -15.32 18.05
C LEU A 194 12.13 -14.02 17.25
N THR A 195 11.42 -13.02 17.76
CA THR A 195 11.25 -11.74 17.04
C THR A 195 12.56 -10.98 16.93
N ALA A 196 13.42 -11.06 17.96
CA ALA A 196 14.75 -10.47 17.96
C ALA A 196 15.65 -11.12 16.89
N LYS A 197 15.63 -12.46 16.78
CA LYS A 197 16.33 -13.19 15.70
C LYS A 197 15.88 -12.74 14.32
N LEU A 198 14.57 -12.60 14.11
CA LEU A 198 13.99 -12.21 12.82
C LEU A 198 14.29 -10.74 12.46
N LEU A 199 14.27 -9.84 13.44
CA LEU A 199 14.58 -8.42 13.29
C LEU A 199 16.09 -8.12 13.26
N CYS A 200 16.92 -9.04 13.74
CA CYS A 200 18.37 -8.90 13.77
C CYS A 200 18.87 -8.50 12.38
N PRO A 201 19.73 -7.47 12.25
CA PRO A 201 20.34 -7.16 10.97
C PRO A 201 21.06 -8.39 10.44
N HIS A 202 20.83 -8.75 9.18
CA HIS A 202 21.27 -10.03 8.63
C HIS A 202 22.78 -10.26 8.77
N ARG A 203 23.58 -9.19 8.71
CA ARG A 203 25.02 -9.20 8.97
C ARG A 203 25.42 -9.81 10.34
N PHE A 204 24.56 -9.70 11.35
CA PHE A 204 24.77 -10.24 12.71
C PHE A 204 23.94 -11.51 12.97
N SER A 205 23.31 -12.09 11.95
CA SER A 205 22.44 -13.26 12.12
C SER A 205 23.22 -14.49 12.59
N ALA A 206 24.44 -14.68 12.09
CA ALA A 206 25.33 -15.75 12.56
C ALA A 206 25.78 -15.54 14.01
N ASP A 207 26.05 -14.30 14.42
CA ASP A 207 26.36 -13.97 15.82
C ASP A 207 25.17 -14.27 16.73
N TYR A 208 23.95 -13.97 16.26
CA TYR A 208 22.72 -14.30 16.96
C TYR A 208 22.54 -15.81 17.10
N ASP A 209 22.86 -16.60 16.07
CA ASP A 209 22.79 -18.06 16.13
C ASP A 209 23.84 -18.66 17.08
N ALA A 210 25.03 -18.06 17.16
CA ALA A 210 26.11 -18.51 18.04
C ALA A 210 25.89 -18.15 19.51
N ASP A 211 25.41 -16.93 19.79
CA ASP A 211 25.09 -16.45 21.14
C ASP A 211 23.81 -15.58 21.12
N PRO A 212 22.63 -16.24 21.17
CA PRO A 212 21.35 -15.55 21.11
C PRO A 212 21.15 -14.54 22.24
N ASP A 213 21.61 -14.85 23.46
CA ASP A 213 21.36 -14.01 24.63
C ASP A 213 22.22 -12.76 24.61
N ASN A 214 23.52 -12.88 24.32
CA ASN A 214 24.38 -11.70 24.22
C ASN A 214 23.99 -10.83 23.02
N THR A 215 23.77 -11.41 21.84
CA THR A 215 23.42 -10.63 20.65
C THR A 215 22.08 -9.92 20.81
N ARG A 216 21.08 -10.59 21.41
CA ARG A 216 19.80 -9.98 21.77
C ARG A 216 19.97 -8.82 22.74
N ARG A 217 20.78 -8.99 23.80
CA ARG A 217 21.09 -7.90 24.75
C ARG A 217 21.74 -6.71 24.06
N LEU A 218 22.70 -6.95 23.15
CA LEU A 218 23.36 -5.89 22.38
C LEU A 218 22.40 -5.14 21.44
N LEU A 219 21.39 -5.83 20.90
CA LEU A 219 20.32 -5.21 20.09
C LEU A 219 19.40 -4.34 20.95
N ASP A 220 18.97 -4.84 22.12
CA ASP A 220 18.07 -4.11 23.03
C ASP A 220 18.75 -2.85 23.62
N GLU A 221 20.04 -2.96 23.95
CA GLU A 221 20.90 -1.84 24.40
C GLU A 221 21.33 -0.89 23.26
N GLN A 222 20.91 -1.13 22.02
CA GLN A 222 21.30 -0.37 20.82
C GLN A 222 22.81 -0.31 20.55
N ARG A 223 23.59 -1.26 21.09
CA ARG A 223 25.02 -1.44 20.78
C ARG A 223 25.19 -2.04 19.39
N ILE A 224 24.25 -2.90 18.97
CA ILE A 224 24.01 -3.24 17.56
C ILE A 224 22.85 -2.37 17.07
N LYS A 225 23.16 -1.40 16.20
CA LYS A 225 22.16 -0.45 15.68
C LYS A 225 21.36 -1.04 14.51
N ALA A 226 20.22 -1.67 14.82
CA ALA A 226 19.30 -2.22 13.84
C ALA A 226 18.46 -1.14 13.13
N THR A 227 19.12 -0.26 12.36
CA THR A 227 18.49 0.82 11.58
C THR A 227 18.10 0.38 10.17
N HIS A 228 17.35 1.21 9.44
CA HIS A 228 16.93 0.98 8.04
C HIS A 228 18.11 0.76 7.06
N LYS A 229 19.32 1.16 7.46
CA LYS A 229 20.54 0.93 6.68
C LYS A 229 20.93 -0.54 6.62
N LEU A 230 20.54 -1.34 7.61
CA LEU A 230 20.84 -2.76 7.67
C LEU A 230 19.56 -3.59 7.50
N LEU A 231 19.57 -4.50 6.52
CA LEU A 231 18.38 -5.30 6.21
C LEU A 231 18.20 -6.42 7.26
N PRO A 232 16.98 -6.63 7.78
CA PRO A 232 16.71 -7.64 8.80
C PRO A 232 16.73 -9.07 8.24
N ALA A 233 17.10 -10.03 9.09
CA ALA A 233 17.28 -11.43 8.74
C ALA A 233 16.01 -12.10 8.17
N PHE A 234 14.81 -11.70 8.59
CA PHE A 234 13.56 -12.31 8.10
C PHE A 234 13.34 -12.18 6.58
N LEU A 235 14.06 -11.27 5.93
CA LEU A 235 14.00 -11.10 4.48
C LEU A 235 14.74 -12.20 3.73
N TYR A 236 15.60 -12.96 4.39
CA TYR A 236 16.56 -13.86 3.75
C TYR A 236 16.21 -15.34 3.97
N ASP A 237 16.56 -16.19 2.99
CA ASP A 237 16.38 -17.66 3.05
C ASP A 237 17.69 -18.44 3.27
N ARG A 238 18.81 -17.73 3.44
CA ARG A 238 20.16 -18.30 3.55
C ARG A 238 21.05 -17.42 4.44
N PRO A 239 22.26 -17.88 4.82
CA PRO A 239 23.20 -17.10 5.63
C PRO A 239 23.68 -15.81 4.93
N TYR A 240 24.13 -14.86 5.74
CA TYR A 240 24.63 -13.58 5.25
C TYR A 240 25.87 -13.74 4.38
N ASN A 241 25.80 -13.22 3.17
CA ASN A 241 26.93 -13.16 2.25
C ASN A 241 27.53 -11.74 2.26
N PRO A 242 28.76 -11.54 2.77
CA PRO A 242 29.39 -10.23 2.84
C PRO A 242 29.76 -9.66 1.45
N ASN A 243 29.87 -10.51 0.44
CA ASN A 243 30.22 -10.12 -0.93
C ASN A 243 28.98 -9.76 -1.77
N ASP A 244 27.81 -10.26 -1.37
CA ASP A 244 26.53 -9.94 -2.02
C ASP A 244 25.38 -9.89 -1.01
N ILE A 245 25.00 -8.68 -0.61
CA ILE A 245 23.88 -8.47 0.33
C ILE A 245 22.52 -8.82 -0.26
N ARG A 246 22.42 -9.08 -1.57
CA ARG A 246 21.19 -9.46 -2.27
C ARG A 246 21.01 -10.98 -2.31
N ASP A 247 22.04 -11.75 -1.97
CA ASP A 247 21.95 -13.20 -1.93
C ASP A 247 20.89 -13.62 -0.91
N GLY A 248 19.85 -14.32 -1.40
CA GLY A 248 18.69 -14.71 -0.60
C GLY A 248 17.70 -13.60 -0.22
N LEU A 249 17.96 -12.34 -0.59
CA LEU A 249 17.10 -11.21 -0.23
C LEU A 249 15.69 -11.38 -0.77
N LEU A 250 14.70 -11.13 0.09
CA LEU A 250 13.25 -11.24 -0.13
C LEU A 250 12.74 -12.66 -0.44
N LYS A 251 13.58 -13.67 -0.23
CA LYS A 251 13.20 -15.09 -0.32
C LYS A 251 12.86 -15.71 1.04
N GLY A 252 13.06 -14.96 2.14
CA GLY A 252 12.74 -15.40 3.49
C GLY A 252 11.27 -15.81 3.65
N TYR A 253 11.03 -16.92 4.36
CA TYR A 253 9.70 -17.51 4.47
C TYR A 253 8.65 -16.52 5.02
N LEU A 254 9.05 -15.64 5.94
CA LEU A 254 8.13 -14.75 6.63
C LEU A 254 7.58 -13.66 5.70
N VAL A 255 8.43 -13.00 4.90
CA VAL A 255 7.98 -11.96 3.96
C VAL A 255 7.03 -12.55 2.91
N LEU A 256 7.28 -13.78 2.46
CA LEU A 256 6.39 -14.48 1.52
C LEU A 256 5.02 -14.81 2.14
N ARG A 257 4.98 -15.20 3.42
CA ARG A 257 3.72 -15.46 4.16
C ARG A 257 2.91 -14.19 4.37
N VAL A 258 3.58 -13.10 4.76
CA VAL A 258 2.95 -11.78 4.91
C VAL A 258 2.38 -11.31 3.56
N TYR A 259 3.15 -11.45 2.48
CA TYR A 259 2.71 -11.11 1.14
C TYR A 259 1.43 -11.88 0.76
N ARG A 260 1.40 -13.20 0.97
CA ARG A 260 0.21 -14.02 0.76
C ARG A 260 -0.97 -13.54 1.63
N SER A 261 -0.75 -13.31 2.92
CA SER A 261 -1.79 -12.85 3.83
C SER A 261 -2.48 -11.57 3.33
N ILE A 262 -1.69 -10.59 2.85
CA ILE A 262 -2.18 -9.31 2.33
C ILE A 262 -2.90 -9.48 0.99
N PHE A 263 -2.27 -10.15 0.01
CA PHE A 263 -2.72 -10.11 -1.38
C PHE A 263 -3.65 -11.26 -1.76
N THR A 264 -3.46 -12.45 -1.17
CA THR A 264 -4.24 -13.66 -1.45
C THR A 264 -5.14 -14.08 -0.28
N GLY A 265 -4.91 -13.56 0.93
CA GLY A 265 -5.75 -13.69 2.12
C GLY A 265 -5.10 -14.50 3.24
N PRO A 266 -5.47 -14.30 4.52
CA PRO A 266 -4.78 -14.90 5.67
C PRO A 266 -4.69 -16.44 5.65
N ALA A 267 -5.74 -17.12 5.18
CA ALA A 267 -5.77 -18.59 5.08
C ALA A 267 -4.65 -19.15 4.18
N THR A 268 -4.21 -18.35 3.20
CA THR A 268 -3.20 -18.75 2.21
C THR A 268 -1.78 -18.54 2.70
N ALA A 269 -1.57 -17.89 3.86
CA ALA A 269 -0.26 -17.47 4.32
C ALA A 269 0.76 -18.62 4.32
N MET A 270 0.36 -19.79 4.84
CA MET A 270 1.23 -20.99 4.94
C MET A 270 1.07 -21.99 3.78
N GLU A 271 0.21 -21.72 2.81
CA GLU A 271 -0.05 -22.66 1.71
C GLU A 271 1.12 -22.65 0.73
N GLN A 272 1.59 -23.84 0.37
CA GLN A 272 2.52 -24.06 -0.74
C GLN A 272 1.71 -24.41 -1.99
N GLY A 273 1.05 -23.43 -2.58
CA GLY A 273 0.22 -23.65 -3.76
C GLY A 273 -0.91 -22.64 -3.91
N PRO A 274 -1.72 -22.76 -4.97
CA PRO A 274 -2.85 -21.87 -5.18
C PRO A 274 -3.91 -22.06 -4.09
N ALA A 275 -4.42 -20.93 -3.59
CA ALA A 275 -5.43 -20.88 -2.54
C ALA A 275 -6.62 -21.82 -2.81
N HIS A 276 -6.92 -22.71 -1.87
CA HIS A 276 -8.17 -23.47 -1.93
C HIS A 276 -9.34 -22.53 -1.66
N LYS A 277 -10.29 -22.53 -2.59
CA LYS A 277 -11.49 -21.68 -2.62
C LYS A 277 -12.30 -21.81 -1.33
N LEU A 278 -12.24 -20.83 -0.43
CA LEU A 278 -13.33 -20.49 0.51
C LEU A 278 -13.04 -19.10 1.13
N GLY A 279 -13.65 -18.05 0.57
CA GLY A 279 -13.55 -16.69 1.11
C GLY A 279 -13.96 -15.59 0.12
N PRO A 280 -14.19 -14.35 0.59
CA PRO A 280 -14.40 -13.18 -0.27
C PRO A 280 -13.23 -13.00 -1.26
N PRO A 281 -13.43 -12.32 -2.42
CA PRO A 281 -12.35 -12.12 -3.38
C PRO A 281 -11.15 -11.43 -2.71
N CYS A 282 -9.96 -12.01 -2.88
CA CYS A 282 -8.73 -11.50 -2.31
C CYS A 282 -8.37 -10.13 -2.92
N ASN A 283 -7.47 -9.39 -2.25
CA ASN A 283 -7.02 -8.09 -2.74
C ASN A 283 -6.45 -8.17 -4.16
N ALA A 284 -5.74 -9.26 -4.50
CA ALA A 284 -5.23 -9.45 -5.85
C ALA A 284 -6.36 -9.54 -6.90
N LYS A 285 -7.37 -10.37 -6.65
CA LYS A 285 -8.51 -10.55 -7.56
C LYS A 285 -9.36 -9.28 -7.69
N LYS A 286 -9.58 -8.55 -6.59
CA LYS A 286 -10.36 -7.29 -6.58
C LYS A 286 -9.74 -6.19 -7.43
N ASN A 287 -8.43 -6.17 -7.56
CA ASN A 287 -7.69 -5.10 -8.22
C ASN A 287 -7.01 -5.57 -9.52
N HIS A 288 -7.44 -6.71 -10.09
CA HIS A 288 -6.84 -7.28 -11.31
C HIS A 288 -5.31 -7.37 -11.25
N PHE A 289 -4.80 -7.75 -10.08
CA PHE A 289 -3.38 -7.78 -9.78
C PHE A 289 -2.84 -9.19 -9.96
N TYR A 290 -2.01 -9.36 -10.99
CA TYR A 290 -1.55 -10.68 -11.46
C TYR A 290 -0.05 -10.91 -11.29
N ALA A 291 0.71 -9.88 -10.93
CA ALA A 291 2.16 -9.97 -10.77
C ALA A 291 2.63 -9.03 -9.67
N ALA A 292 3.55 -9.51 -8.83
CA ALA A 292 4.18 -8.71 -7.81
C ALA A 292 4.96 -7.53 -8.40
N THR A 293 4.87 -6.39 -7.72
CA THR A 293 5.67 -5.18 -8.02
C THR A 293 6.64 -4.89 -6.87
N PRO A 294 7.73 -4.16 -7.12
CA PRO A 294 8.66 -3.72 -6.07
C PRO A 294 7.95 -3.12 -4.85
N HIS A 295 6.99 -2.24 -5.10
CA HIS A 295 6.19 -1.55 -4.10
C HIS A 295 5.33 -2.51 -3.24
N THR A 296 4.69 -3.53 -3.85
CA THR A 296 3.92 -4.52 -3.09
C THR A 296 4.79 -5.43 -2.22
N VAL A 297 6.00 -5.74 -2.68
CA VAL A 297 6.97 -6.56 -1.94
C VAL A 297 7.54 -5.78 -0.77
N ALA A 298 7.95 -4.53 -1.01
CA ALA A 298 8.40 -3.61 0.02
C ALA A 298 7.30 -3.36 1.07
N TYR A 299 6.03 -3.27 0.65
CA TYR A 299 4.91 -3.16 1.57
C TYR A 299 4.76 -4.39 2.48
N ALA A 300 4.85 -5.60 1.92
CA ALA A 300 4.83 -6.83 2.71
C ALA A 300 6.01 -6.93 3.68
N ALA A 301 7.21 -6.54 3.25
CA ALA A 301 8.40 -6.50 4.11
C ALA A 301 8.24 -5.49 5.26
N PHE A 302 7.70 -4.30 4.98
CA PHE A 302 7.37 -3.30 6.00
C PHE A 302 6.36 -3.85 7.03
N GLN A 303 5.26 -4.45 6.57
CA GLN A 303 4.24 -5.03 7.44
C GLN A 303 4.80 -6.20 8.27
N ALA A 304 5.66 -7.03 7.68
CA ALA A 304 6.37 -8.11 8.37
C ALA A 304 7.24 -7.55 9.52
N ARG A 305 8.03 -6.50 9.24
CA ARG A 305 8.83 -5.85 10.27
C ARG A 305 7.94 -5.32 11.38
N TYR A 306 6.89 -4.56 11.05
CA TYR A 306 6.01 -3.96 12.04
C TYR A 306 5.36 -5.02 12.94
N MET A 307 4.95 -6.17 12.40
CA MET A 307 4.43 -7.30 13.18
C MET A 307 5.39 -7.76 14.29
N LEU A 308 6.70 -7.75 14.01
CA LEU A 308 7.75 -8.25 14.88
C LEU A 308 8.21 -7.25 15.95
N THR A 309 8.02 -5.94 15.72
CA THR A 309 8.48 -4.89 16.65
C THR A 309 7.69 -4.91 17.96
N SER A 310 8.15 -4.16 18.96
CA SER A 310 7.44 -3.95 20.23
C SER A 310 6.48 -2.75 20.23
N PHE A 311 6.32 -2.07 19.09
CA PHE A 311 5.57 -0.81 19.03
C PHE A 311 4.07 -1.03 18.78
N ASP A 312 3.23 -0.44 19.63
CA ASP A 312 1.77 -0.48 19.49
C ASP A 312 1.20 0.71 18.69
N SER A 313 1.99 1.76 18.48
CA SER A 313 1.66 2.89 17.62
C SER A 313 2.55 2.92 16.39
N TRP A 314 2.08 3.60 15.34
CA TRP A 314 2.85 3.84 14.14
C TRP A 314 3.76 5.06 14.34
N ALA A 315 4.99 5.00 13.83
CA ALA A 315 5.88 6.14 13.64
C ALA A 315 6.71 5.94 12.35
N VAL A 316 7.05 7.01 11.63
CA VAL A 316 7.98 6.93 10.48
C VAL A 316 9.31 6.40 10.99
N ILE A 317 9.84 7.10 12.00
CA ILE A 317 11.08 6.80 12.69
C ILE A 317 10.73 6.25 14.05
N ASP A 318 11.16 5.03 14.34
CA ASP A 318 10.91 4.41 15.64
C ASP A 318 11.94 4.84 16.70
N ASN A 319 11.70 4.47 17.96
CA ASN A 319 12.57 4.84 19.09
C ASN A 319 13.99 4.23 19.01
N PHE A 320 14.24 3.32 18.07
CA PHE A 320 15.56 2.75 17.78
C PHE A 320 16.23 3.41 16.57
N GLY A 321 15.64 4.48 16.02
CA GLY A 321 16.17 5.21 14.86
C GLY A 321 15.96 4.47 13.54
N PHE A 322 15.06 3.50 13.47
CA PHE A 322 14.70 2.86 12.20
C PHE A 322 13.66 3.70 11.47
N ASP A 323 13.99 4.10 10.25
CA ASP A 323 13.13 4.85 9.36
C ASP A 323 12.39 3.87 8.43
N SER A 324 11.08 3.75 8.64
CA SER A 324 10.22 2.84 7.90
C SER A 324 10.03 3.25 6.44
N GLU A 325 10.02 4.56 6.15
CA GLU A 325 9.91 5.06 4.79
C GLU A 325 11.23 4.83 4.04
N ALA A 326 12.36 5.17 4.66
CA ALA A 326 13.67 4.92 4.06
C ALA A 326 13.93 3.41 3.83
N PHE A 327 13.46 2.55 4.73
CA PHE A 327 13.51 1.09 4.53
C PHE A 327 12.65 0.64 3.34
N TYR A 328 11.42 1.14 3.24
CA TYR A 328 10.52 0.85 2.14
C TYR A 328 11.13 1.27 0.80
N LEU A 329 11.59 2.52 0.69
CA LEU A 329 12.21 3.07 -0.51
C LEU A 329 13.51 2.35 -0.86
N LYS A 330 14.32 1.96 0.14
CA LYS A 330 15.52 1.15 -0.09
C LYS A 330 15.17 -0.16 -0.79
N LEU A 331 14.13 -0.86 -0.35
CA LEU A 331 13.70 -2.10 -1.00
C LEU A 331 13.19 -1.82 -2.42
N VAL A 332 12.35 -0.80 -2.62
CA VAL A 332 11.86 -0.41 -3.96
C VAL A 332 13.03 -0.10 -4.90
N ASN A 333 13.95 0.77 -4.49
CA ASN A 333 15.11 1.17 -5.27
C ASN A 333 16.04 0.01 -5.61
N MET A 334 16.16 -1.00 -4.73
CA MET A 334 16.91 -2.22 -5.03
C MET A 334 16.34 -2.99 -6.23
N PHE A 335 15.03 -2.94 -6.47
CA PHE A 335 14.43 -3.49 -7.69
C PHE A 335 14.53 -2.56 -8.88
N GLU A 336 14.22 -1.29 -8.69
CA GLU A 336 14.08 -0.35 -9.81
C GLU A 336 15.42 0.09 -10.39
N SER A 337 16.52 -0.07 -9.63
CA SER A 337 17.87 0.17 -10.14
C SER A 337 18.38 -0.86 -11.14
N ASP A 338 17.82 -2.07 -11.15
CA ASP A 338 18.17 -3.13 -12.09
C ASP A 338 16.97 -4.05 -12.38
N PRO A 339 15.95 -3.54 -13.10
CA PRO A 339 14.70 -4.29 -13.33
C PRO A 339 14.92 -5.52 -14.23
N ASP A 340 15.98 -5.49 -15.07
CA ASP A 340 16.34 -6.56 -15.97
C ASP A 340 17.36 -7.55 -15.40
N GLY A 341 17.92 -7.26 -14.24
CA GLY A 341 18.82 -8.14 -13.51
C GLY A 341 18.16 -9.48 -13.17
N GLU A 342 18.96 -10.55 -13.21
CA GLU A 342 18.48 -11.89 -12.86
C GLU A 342 17.95 -11.96 -11.43
N TRP A 343 18.43 -11.11 -10.53
CA TRP A 343 17.90 -11.02 -9.17
C TRP A 343 16.43 -10.56 -9.15
N ALA A 344 16.11 -9.46 -9.83
CA ALA A 344 14.75 -8.93 -9.90
C ALA A 344 13.81 -9.92 -10.61
N LYS A 345 14.26 -10.49 -11.74
CA LYS A 345 13.53 -11.52 -12.50
C LYS A 345 13.29 -12.79 -11.68
N SER A 346 14.30 -13.28 -10.97
CA SER A 346 14.20 -14.45 -10.09
C SER A 346 13.16 -14.23 -9.00
N LEU A 347 13.16 -13.06 -8.35
CA LEU A 347 12.20 -12.77 -7.30
C LEU A 347 10.78 -12.61 -7.87
N SER A 348 10.61 -11.92 -9.00
CA SER A 348 9.32 -11.86 -9.69
C SER A 348 8.79 -13.27 -9.97
N ARG A 349 9.61 -14.20 -10.46
CA ARG A 349 9.19 -15.61 -10.66
C ARG A 349 8.79 -16.27 -9.33
N THR A 350 9.57 -16.11 -8.26
CA THR A 350 9.24 -16.64 -6.93
C THR A 350 7.89 -16.11 -6.44
N ILE A 351 7.64 -14.81 -6.50
CA ILE A 351 6.39 -14.23 -6.01
C ILE A 351 5.22 -14.48 -6.98
N ILE A 352 5.46 -14.54 -8.29
CA ILE A 352 4.42 -14.92 -9.26
C ILE A 352 4.01 -16.39 -9.07
N SER A 353 4.95 -17.28 -8.75
CA SER A 353 4.64 -18.68 -8.42
C SER A 353 3.72 -18.81 -7.20
N ILE A 354 3.74 -17.81 -6.32
CA ILE A 354 2.85 -17.67 -5.17
C ILE A 354 1.44 -17.23 -5.59
N GLN A 355 1.30 -16.50 -6.70
CA GLN A 355 0.07 -15.81 -7.12
C GLN A 355 -0.83 -16.59 -8.08
N LEU A 356 -0.66 -17.89 -8.31
CA LEU A 356 -1.44 -18.62 -9.33
C LEU A 356 -2.92 -18.86 -8.97
N VAL A 357 -3.73 -17.80 -8.92
CA VAL A 357 -5.11 -17.88 -9.37
C VAL A 357 -5.03 -18.28 -10.85
N ARG A 358 -5.32 -19.55 -11.15
CA ARG A 358 -5.39 -20.04 -12.54
C ARG A 358 -6.17 -19.02 -13.38
N ARG A 359 -5.59 -18.52 -14.48
CA ARG A 359 -6.40 -18.00 -15.60
C ARG A 359 -7.41 -19.11 -15.89
N GLY A 360 -8.70 -18.83 -15.70
CA GLY A 360 -9.74 -19.78 -16.07
C GLY A 360 -9.52 -20.13 -17.54
N ARG A 361 -9.20 -21.39 -17.84
CA ARG A 361 -9.42 -21.92 -19.18
C ARG A 361 -10.94 -21.96 -19.34
N GLY A 362 -11.47 -21.13 -20.24
CA GLY A 362 -12.89 -21.14 -20.56
C GLY A 362 -13.39 -19.76 -20.94
N GLN A 363 -13.07 -19.33 -22.15
CA GLN A 363 -14.01 -18.77 -23.13
C GLN A 363 -13.20 -18.53 -24.42
N CYS A 364 -13.40 -19.43 -25.38
CA CYS A 364 -13.36 -19.09 -26.80
C CYS A 364 -14.55 -18.19 -27.12
#